data_AF-A0A1K1M656-F1
#
_entry.id   AF-A0A1K1M656-F1
#
_cell.length_a   1.000
_cell.length_b   1.000
_cell.length_c   1.000
_cell.angle_alpha   90.00
_cell.angle_beta   90.00
_cell.angle_gamma   90.00
#
_symmetry.space_group_name_H-M   'P 1'
#
loop_
_entity.id
_entity.type
_entity.pdbx_description
1 polymer ?
#
loop_
_entity_poly.entity_id
_entity_poly.type
_entity_poly.pdbx_seq_one_letter_code
_entity_poly.pdbx_strand_id
1 'polypeptide(L)'
;MYPDIPYENLSWPVTQHAGVIERDAVEGLLHACSSCQGKKVNPETISTYFKGKGLLTANFRSDSNRDDTWRDYQQILSEFGLIYSTRICKELKLTSVAKAYLNGNLTYREMMTLQILRYQYPNGHKTKVTKKQYINGIRLRPAVLIWDVLNGLWEKGANPVLTREEMQSYVVRCIRNDDYNKCVEAIVRARSDKTKYPIIPEARRNLSDWMKVLSQTLLFKTSENGSTLGLTSYAIMEQTRIISACEKLRDEGDYWDYSSSENFQEEWFDYYGEYESNKELVFRESGGYNVQ
;
A
#
# COMPACT_ATOMS: atom_id res chain seq x y z
N MET A 1 16.78 -22.55 -6.11
CA MET A 1 15.98 -22.91 -4.92
C MET A 1 15.05 -21.75 -4.62
N TYR A 2 13.77 -22.01 -4.35
CA TYR A 2 12.80 -20.95 -4.04
C TYR A 2 12.99 -20.51 -2.58
N PRO A 3 12.77 -19.22 -2.20
CA PRO A 3 13.09 -18.75 -0.86
C PRO A 3 12.36 -19.52 0.24
N ASP A 4 13.13 -19.96 1.25
CA ASP A 4 12.59 -20.46 2.50
C ASP A 4 11.98 -19.33 3.33
N ILE A 5 11.19 -19.68 4.35
CA ILE A 5 10.57 -18.68 5.23
C ILE A 5 11.69 -18.04 6.08
N PRO A 6 11.97 -16.74 5.94
CA PRO A 6 13.10 -16.10 6.60
C PRO A 6 12.92 -16.02 8.12
N TYR A 7 11.68 -15.97 8.61
CA TYR A 7 11.38 -15.98 10.04
C TYR A 7 9.93 -16.38 10.35
N GLU A 8 9.67 -16.83 11.58
CA GLU A 8 8.31 -17.17 12.04
C GLU A 8 7.32 -16.01 11.97
N ASN A 9 6.10 -16.29 11.51
CA ASN A 9 5.02 -15.32 11.32
C ASN A 9 5.34 -14.27 10.22
N LEU A 10 6.07 -14.66 9.18
CA LEU A 10 6.27 -13.82 7.99
C LEU A 10 4.93 -13.33 7.44
N SER A 11 4.84 -12.01 7.25
CA SER A 11 3.63 -11.36 6.77
C SER A 11 3.96 -9.97 6.27
N TRP A 12 3.08 -9.39 5.48
CA TRP A 12 3.18 -8.03 4.96
C TRP A 12 2.06 -7.16 5.55
N PRO A 13 2.21 -6.66 6.78
CA PRO A 13 1.12 -6.00 7.49
C PRO A 13 0.72 -4.68 6.84
N VAL A 14 -0.50 -4.63 6.30
CA VAL A 14 -1.20 -3.40 5.91
C VAL A 14 -2.38 -3.17 6.86
N THR A 15 -2.79 -1.93 7.11
CA THR A 15 -3.95 -1.68 8.00
C THR A 15 -5.23 -2.30 7.45
N GLN A 16 -6.02 -2.93 8.31
CA GLN A 16 -7.24 -3.67 7.94
C GLN A 16 -8.33 -2.73 7.39
N HIS A 17 -8.24 -1.44 7.73
CA HIS A 17 -9.16 -0.41 7.25
C HIS A 17 -8.78 0.13 5.87
N ALA A 18 -7.58 -0.13 5.38
CA ALA A 18 -7.11 0.38 4.10
C ALA A 18 -7.89 -0.23 2.91
N GLY A 19 -8.28 -1.50 3.01
CA GLY A 19 -9.01 -2.19 1.96
C GLY A 19 -10.50 -1.82 1.86
N VAL A 20 -11.01 -1.01 2.80
CA VAL A 20 -12.45 -0.68 2.90
C VAL A 20 -12.70 0.82 2.68
N ILE A 21 -11.64 1.64 2.60
CA ILE A 21 -11.83 3.08 2.48
C ILE A 21 -12.15 3.49 1.04
N GLU A 22 -13.24 4.23 0.89
CA GLU A 22 -13.65 4.84 -0.37
C GLU A 22 -13.01 6.22 -0.54
N ARG A 23 -12.97 6.71 -1.78
CA ARG A 23 -12.44 8.03 -2.13
C ARG A 23 -12.98 9.13 -1.20
N ASP A 24 -14.30 9.19 -1.04
CA ASP A 24 -14.97 10.27 -0.31
C ASP A 24 -14.55 10.31 1.16
N ALA A 25 -14.32 9.14 1.75
CA ALA A 25 -13.82 9.04 3.11
C ALA A 25 -12.38 9.56 3.21
N VAL A 26 -11.47 9.19 2.30
CA VAL A 26 -10.10 9.73 2.30
C VAL A 26 -10.09 11.24 2.07
N GLU A 27 -10.87 11.73 1.11
CA GLU A 27 -10.99 13.14 0.78
C GLU A 27 -11.52 13.95 1.98
N GLY A 28 -12.62 13.50 2.60
CA GLY A 28 -13.17 14.11 3.80
C GLY A 28 -12.19 14.13 4.97
N LEU A 29 -11.48 13.02 5.21
CA LEU A 29 -10.45 12.92 6.24
C LEU A 29 -9.32 13.91 6.04
N LEU A 30 -8.83 14.06 4.81
CA LEU A 30 -7.75 14.98 4.49
C LEU A 30 -8.16 16.44 4.58
N HIS A 31 -9.35 16.81 4.12
CA HIS A 31 -9.87 18.18 4.27
C HIS A 31 -9.98 18.57 5.75
N ALA A 32 -10.43 17.66 6.61
CA ALA A 32 -10.47 17.93 8.04
C ALA A 32 -9.06 18.03 8.66
N CYS A 33 -8.13 17.14 8.29
CA CYS A 33 -6.75 17.25 8.74
C CYS A 33 -6.14 18.60 8.33
N SER A 34 -6.41 19.05 7.10
CA SER A 34 -5.97 20.35 6.58
C SER A 34 -6.50 21.52 7.42
N SER A 35 -7.77 21.48 7.83
CA SER A 35 -8.37 22.51 8.70
C SER A 35 -7.73 22.62 10.10
N CYS A 36 -7.05 21.55 10.52
CA CYS A 36 -6.40 21.43 11.82
C CYS A 36 -4.87 21.35 11.71
N GLN A 37 -4.30 21.65 10.54
CA GLN A 37 -2.87 21.58 10.30
C GLN A 37 -2.10 22.50 11.26
N GLY A 38 -0.97 21.99 11.79
CA GLY A 38 -0.12 22.70 12.75
C GLY A 38 -0.72 22.83 14.15
N LYS A 39 -1.89 22.23 14.41
CA LYS A 39 -2.48 22.18 15.74
C LYS A 39 -2.17 20.85 16.41
N LYS A 40 -2.02 20.89 17.74
CA LYS A 40 -1.93 19.69 18.56
C LYS A 40 -3.19 18.84 18.36
N VAL A 41 -3.00 17.54 18.13
CA VAL A 41 -4.07 16.58 17.90
C VAL A 41 -4.97 16.52 19.14
N ASN A 42 -6.23 16.92 18.97
CA ASN A 42 -7.30 16.70 19.93
C ASN A 42 -8.39 15.84 19.28
N PRO A 43 -8.44 14.52 19.57
CA PRO A 43 -9.39 13.58 18.96
C PRO A 43 -10.85 14.02 19.07
N GLU A 44 -11.27 14.62 20.19
CA GLU A 44 -12.66 15.04 20.40
C GLU A 44 -13.04 16.22 19.52
N THR A 45 -12.15 17.22 19.43
CA THR A 45 -12.33 18.38 18.54
C THR A 45 -12.37 17.94 17.08
N ILE A 46 -11.48 17.02 16.69
CA ILE A 46 -11.38 16.49 15.35
C ILE A 46 -12.62 15.67 14.98
N SER A 47 -13.05 14.75 15.85
CA SER A 47 -14.29 13.97 15.66
C SER A 47 -15.54 14.86 15.58
N THR A 48 -15.60 15.94 16.37
CA THR A 48 -16.70 16.92 16.31
C THR A 48 -16.70 17.69 14.98
N TYR A 49 -15.52 18.10 14.50
CA TYR A 49 -15.36 18.72 13.19
C TYR A 49 -15.86 17.77 12.07
N PHE A 50 -15.49 16.49 12.14
CA PHE A 50 -15.92 15.47 11.18
C PHE A 50 -17.44 15.29 11.14
N LYS A 51 -18.06 15.16 12.31
CA LYS A 51 -19.52 15.02 12.45
C LYS A 51 -20.26 16.25 11.91
N GLY A 52 -19.79 17.45 12.26
CA GLY A 52 -20.42 18.71 11.82
C GLY A 52 -20.38 18.93 10.31
N LYS A 53 -19.47 18.26 9.60
CA LYS A 53 -19.37 18.28 8.13
C LYS A 53 -20.05 17.10 7.44
N GLY A 54 -20.63 16.16 8.19
CA GLY A 54 -21.27 14.96 7.64
C GLY A 54 -20.32 13.99 6.94
N LEU A 55 -19.02 14.06 7.23
CA LEU A 55 -17.99 13.35 6.47
C LEU A 55 -17.77 11.90 6.93
N LEU A 56 -18.19 11.54 8.15
CA LEU A 56 -18.02 10.20 8.71
C LEU A 56 -19.24 9.80 9.53
N THR A 57 -19.66 8.55 9.39
CA THR A 57 -20.61 7.90 10.30
C THR A 57 -19.92 7.65 11.64
N ALA A 58 -20.54 8.08 12.73
CA ALA A 58 -19.95 7.94 14.06
C ALA A 58 -19.70 6.47 14.41
N ASN A 59 -18.43 6.08 14.64
CA ASN A 59 -18.09 4.77 15.15
C ASN A 59 -18.02 4.79 16.68
N PHE A 60 -19.13 4.44 17.33
CA PHE A 60 -19.18 4.29 18.79
C PHE A 60 -18.76 2.87 19.18
N ARG A 61 -17.71 2.75 19.99
CA ARG A 61 -17.34 1.42 20.53
C ARG A 61 -18.34 1.01 21.61
N SER A 62 -18.82 -0.23 21.53
CA SER A 62 -19.79 -0.80 22.46
C SER A 62 -19.30 -0.88 23.91
N ASP A 63 -17.97 -0.88 24.12
CA ASP A 63 -17.33 -1.01 25.44
C ASP A 63 -17.17 0.32 26.19
N SER A 64 -17.11 1.45 25.48
CA SER A 64 -16.72 2.75 26.04
C SER A 64 -17.67 3.87 25.69
N ASN A 65 -18.61 3.65 24.75
CA ASN A 65 -19.53 4.64 24.20
C ASN A 65 -18.84 5.94 23.73
N ARG A 66 -17.54 5.86 23.45
CA ARG A 66 -16.72 6.95 22.92
C ARG A 66 -16.63 6.83 21.41
N ASP A 67 -16.59 7.99 20.77
CA ASP A 67 -16.39 8.12 19.34
C ASP A 67 -14.91 7.89 18.99
N ASP A 68 -14.60 6.70 18.46
CA ASP A 68 -13.23 6.30 18.07
C ASP A 68 -12.97 6.54 16.56
N THR A 69 -13.87 7.26 15.89
CA THR A 69 -13.82 7.58 14.45
C THR A 69 -12.43 8.12 14.07
N TRP A 70 -11.91 9.14 14.77
CA TRP A 70 -10.59 9.68 14.48
C TRP A 70 -9.48 8.62 14.54
N ARG A 71 -9.47 7.75 15.56
CA ARG A 71 -8.41 6.77 15.81
C ARG A 71 -8.31 5.73 14.70
N ASP A 72 -9.43 5.25 14.20
CA ASP A 72 -9.46 4.21 13.16
C ASP A 72 -9.08 4.79 11.80
N TYR A 73 -9.65 5.94 11.46
CA TYR A 73 -9.44 6.55 10.15
C TYR A 73 -8.08 7.23 9.99
N GLN A 74 -7.50 7.81 11.06
CA GLN A 74 -6.15 8.38 10.98
C GLN A 74 -5.06 7.34 10.66
N GLN A 75 -5.31 6.07 11.03
CA GLN A 75 -4.35 5.00 10.74
C GLN A 75 -4.24 4.76 9.25
N ILE A 76 -5.32 4.97 8.49
CA ILE A 76 -5.33 4.82 7.04
C ILE A 76 -4.52 5.94 6.39
N LEU A 77 -4.72 7.19 6.84
CA LEU A 77 -3.98 8.33 6.30
C LEU A 77 -2.46 8.18 6.57
N SER A 78 -2.09 7.73 7.77
CA SER A 78 -0.67 7.51 8.10
C SER A 78 -0.10 6.25 7.46
N GLU A 79 -0.90 5.20 7.23
CA GLU A 79 -0.49 4.03 6.45
C GLU A 79 -0.01 4.42 5.06
N PHE A 80 -0.77 5.30 4.39
CA PHE A 80 -0.47 5.75 3.04
C PHE A 80 0.39 7.00 2.99
N GLY A 81 1.02 7.40 4.10
CA GLY A 81 1.95 8.52 4.14
C GLY A 81 1.29 9.85 3.75
N LEU A 82 -0.01 10.00 3.97
CA LEU A 82 -0.77 11.22 3.68
C LEU A 82 -0.69 12.22 4.84
N ILE A 83 -0.53 11.71 6.05
CA ILE A 83 -0.20 12.49 7.24
C ILE A 83 0.94 11.81 8.00
N TYR A 84 1.65 12.59 8.81
CA TYR A 84 2.53 12.02 9.84
C TYR A 84 1.66 11.35 10.89
N SER A 85 2.07 10.16 11.35
CA SER A 85 1.30 9.47 12.40
C SER A 85 1.23 10.33 13.65
N THR A 86 0.02 10.49 14.22
CA THR A 86 -0.15 11.27 15.46
C THR A 86 0.49 10.64 16.69
N ARG A 87 0.95 9.39 16.56
CA ARG A 87 1.78 8.74 17.58
C ARG A 87 3.16 9.37 17.66
N ILE A 88 3.71 9.76 16.51
CA ILE A 88 5.06 10.31 16.34
C ILE A 88 4.98 11.84 16.46
N CYS A 89 4.23 12.49 15.58
CA CYS A 89 4.05 13.93 15.59
C CYS A 89 2.77 14.29 16.35
N LYS A 90 2.86 15.09 17.42
CA LYS A 90 1.67 15.51 18.18
C LYS A 90 0.85 16.58 17.46
N GLU A 91 1.39 17.17 16.41
CA GLU A 91 0.71 18.12 15.55
C GLU A 91 0.22 17.43 14.27
N LEU A 92 -0.93 17.88 13.76
CA LEU A 92 -1.41 17.42 12.46
C LEU A 92 -0.54 18.00 11.34
N LYS A 93 0.19 17.13 10.66
CA LYS A 93 1.05 17.48 9.54
C LYS A 93 0.66 16.66 8.30
N LEU A 94 0.22 17.35 7.26
CA LEU A 94 -0.01 16.76 5.93
C LEU A 94 1.32 16.65 5.18
N THR A 95 1.51 15.55 4.49
CA THR A 95 2.66 15.35 3.60
C THR A 95 2.43 16.06 2.26
N SER A 96 3.48 16.13 1.42
CA SER A 96 3.36 16.75 0.11
C SER A 96 2.41 16.00 -0.82
N VAL A 97 2.35 14.66 -0.77
CA VAL A 97 1.42 13.89 -1.59
C VAL A 97 -0.05 14.16 -1.22
N ALA A 98 -0.35 14.30 0.06
CA ALA A 98 -1.69 14.67 0.50
C ALA A 98 -2.09 16.07 0.03
N LYS A 99 -1.16 17.03 0.10
CA LYS A 99 -1.38 18.38 -0.42
C LYS A 99 -1.59 18.38 -1.94
N ALA A 100 -0.82 17.58 -2.67
CA ALA A 100 -0.98 17.43 -4.12
C ALA A 100 -2.37 16.88 -4.47
N TYR A 101 -2.85 15.85 -3.75
CA TYR A 101 -4.19 15.33 -3.90
C TYR A 101 -5.27 16.38 -3.60
N LEU A 102 -5.19 17.07 -2.45
CA LEU A 102 -6.16 18.11 -2.07
C LEU A 102 -6.20 19.30 -3.04
N ASN A 103 -5.08 19.59 -3.71
CA ASN A 103 -5.00 20.65 -4.71
C ASN A 103 -5.48 20.21 -6.10
N GLY A 104 -5.91 18.95 -6.28
CA GLY A 104 -6.35 18.41 -7.56
C GLY A 104 -5.21 18.02 -8.51
N ASN A 105 -3.95 17.99 -8.04
CA ASN A 105 -2.82 17.57 -8.87
C ASN A 105 -2.77 16.04 -9.07
N LEU A 106 -3.51 15.28 -8.27
CA LEU A 106 -3.67 13.83 -8.35
C LEU A 106 -5.14 13.48 -8.18
N THR A 107 -5.65 12.53 -8.98
CA THR A 107 -6.91 11.87 -8.64
C THR A 107 -6.69 10.83 -7.53
N TYR A 108 -7.78 10.30 -6.96
CA TYR A 108 -7.69 9.28 -5.90
C TYR A 108 -6.89 8.06 -6.35
N ARG A 109 -7.21 7.52 -7.54
CA ARG A 109 -6.56 6.33 -8.06
C ARG A 109 -5.11 6.59 -8.45
N GLU A 110 -4.78 7.80 -8.92
CA GLU A 110 -3.40 8.21 -9.20
C GLU A 110 -2.57 8.28 -7.91
N MET A 111 -3.10 8.93 -6.86
CA MET A 111 -2.48 8.99 -5.53
C MET A 111 -2.27 7.58 -4.94
N MET A 112 -3.31 6.75 -4.97
CA MET A 112 -3.23 5.37 -4.47
C MET A 112 -2.21 4.56 -5.26
N THR A 113 -2.17 4.70 -6.59
CA THR A 113 -1.16 4.02 -7.42
C THR A 113 0.25 4.43 -7.04
N LEU A 114 0.52 5.73 -6.92
CA LEU A 114 1.81 6.25 -6.52
C LEU A 114 2.24 5.71 -5.15
N GLN A 115 1.39 5.84 -4.13
CA GLN A 115 1.72 5.43 -2.77
C GLN A 115 1.91 3.91 -2.67
N ILE A 116 1.06 3.12 -3.31
CA ILE A 116 1.17 1.65 -3.26
C ILE A 116 2.42 1.11 -3.96
N LEU A 117 2.85 1.72 -5.07
CA LEU A 117 4.11 1.36 -5.72
C LEU A 117 5.33 1.67 -4.84
N ARG A 118 5.29 2.78 -4.08
CA ARG A 118 6.38 3.19 -3.18
C ARG A 118 6.35 2.51 -1.82
N TYR A 119 5.21 1.94 -1.42
CA TYR A 119 5.07 1.25 -0.14
C TYR A 119 6.07 0.10 -0.06
N GLN A 120 6.88 0.06 1.00
CA GLN A 120 7.94 -0.92 1.16
C GLN A 120 7.92 -1.60 2.54
N TYR A 121 8.64 -2.71 2.63
CA TYR A 121 9.12 -3.31 3.87
C TYR A 121 10.64 -3.44 3.84
N PRO A 122 11.33 -3.17 4.97
CA PRO A 122 10.82 -2.51 6.17
C PRO A 122 10.35 -1.07 5.87
N ASN A 123 9.53 -0.51 6.78
CA ASN A 123 9.16 0.91 6.77
C ASN A 123 9.09 1.49 8.17
N GLY A 124 9.19 2.82 8.30
CA GLY A 124 9.19 3.51 9.60
C GLY A 124 7.84 3.59 10.32
N HIS A 125 6.74 3.23 9.64
CA HIS A 125 5.41 3.20 10.26
C HIS A 125 5.16 1.92 11.07
N LYS A 126 5.67 0.76 10.62
CA LYS A 126 5.39 -0.57 11.19
C LYS A 126 6.38 -1.00 12.28
N THR A 127 6.63 -0.14 13.26
CA THR A 127 7.71 -0.28 14.27
C THR A 127 7.83 -1.66 14.95
N LYS A 128 6.71 -2.36 15.16
CA LYS A 128 6.70 -3.70 15.76
C LYS A 128 7.40 -4.78 14.92
N VAL A 129 7.48 -4.61 13.62
CA VAL A 129 8.07 -5.59 12.69
C VAL A 129 9.26 -5.04 11.91
N THR A 130 9.40 -3.72 11.76
CA THR A 130 10.45 -3.05 10.98
C THR A 130 11.85 -3.59 11.28
N LYS A 131 12.25 -3.63 12.55
CA LYS A 131 13.58 -4.13 12.95
C LYS A 131 13.77 -5.61 12.59
N LYS A 132 12.74 -6.44 12.82
CA LYS A 132 12.77 -7.87 12.49
C LYS A 132 12.89 -8.08 10.98
N GLN A 133 12.17 -7.30 10.18
CA GLN A 133 12.25 -7.35 8.72
C GLN A 133 13.64 -6.95 8.23
N TYR A 134 14.17 -5.85 8.75
CA TYR A 134 15.51 -5.35 8.41
C TYR A 134 16.61 -6.39 8.68
N ILE A 135 16.69 -6.94 9.90
CA ILE A 135 17.74 -7.93 10.25
C ILE A 135 17.65 -9.24 9.45
N ASN A 136 16.49 -9.55 8.89
CA ASN A 136 16.27 -10.73 8.05
C ASN A 136 16.43 -10.42 6.54
N GLY A 137 16.97 -9.25 6.20
CA GLY A 137 17.28 -8.87 4.82
C GLY A 137 16.05 -8.63 3.94
N ILE A 138 14.88 -8.39 4.53
CA ILE A 138 13.71 -7.99 3.77
C ILE A 138 13.95 -6.60 3.20
N ARG A 139 13.79 -6.46 1.89
CA ARG A 139 13.83 -5.20 1.17
C ARG A 139 12.96 -5.31 -0.06
N LEU A 140 11.68 -5.00 0.10
CA LEU A 140 10.69 -5.24 -0.94
C LEU A 140 9.61 -4.17 -0.99
N ARG A 141 9.15 -3.88 -2.21
CA ARG A 141 7.92 -3.14 -2.52
C ARG A 141 6.86 -4.13 -2.99
N PRO A 142 5.83 -4.44 -2.18
CA PRO A 142 4.88 -5.52 -2.47
C PRO A 142 4.16 -5.35 -3.80
N ALA A 143 3.72 -4.13 -4.12
CA ALA A 143 2.99 -3.86 -5.35
C ALA A 143 3.85 -4.05 -6.59
N VAL A 144 5.12 -3.62 -6.53
CA VAL A 144 6.11 -3.83 -7.61
C VAL A 144 6.32 -5.33 -7.83
N LEU A 145 6.55 -6.08 -6.75
CA LEU A 145 6.74 -7.54 -6.82
C LEU A 145 5.50 -8.26 -7.37
N ILE A 146 4.31 -7.89 -6.91
CA ILE A 146 3.06 -8.47 -7.39
C ILE A 146 2.84 -8.15 -8.87
N TRP A 147 3.13 -6.92 -9.29
CA TRP A 147 3.07 -6.54 -10.70
C TRP A 147 4.05 -7.38 -11.54
N ASP A 148 5.31 -7.48 -11.12
CA ASP A 148 6.34 -8.26 -11.80
C ASP A 148 5.96 -9.76 -11.90
N VAL A 149 5.36 -10.32 -10.85
CA VAL A 149 4.87 -11.71 -10.86
C VAL A 149 3.71 -11.88 -11.84
N LEU A 150 2.72 -10.98 -11.84
CA LEU A 150 1.60 -11.05 -12.77
C LEU A 150 2.05 -10.88 -14.23
N ASN A 151 2.97 -9.95 -14.46
CA ASN A 151 3.60 -9.71 -15.76
C ASN A 151 4.41 -10.93 -16.23
N GLY A 152 5.27 -11.48 -15.36
CA GLY A 152 6.06 -12.66 -15.70
C GLY A 152 5.22 -13.92 -15.95
N LEU A 153 4.08 -14.06 -15.27
CA LEU A 153 3.09 -15.11 -15.60
C LEU A 153 2.53 -14.93 -17.01
N TRP A 154 2.18 -13.68 -17.39
CA TRP A 154 1.72 -13.35 -18.74
C TRP A 154 2.78 -13.69 -19.79
N GLU A 155 4.03 -13.25 -19.58
CA GLU A 155 5.15 -13.47 -20.50
C GLU A 155 5.47 -14.96 -20.73
N LYS A 156 5.24 -15.80 -19.72
CA LYS A 156 5.37 -17.25 -19.85
C LYS A 156 4.13 -17.94 -20.45
N GLY A 157 3.12 -17.19 -20.89
CA GLY A 157 1.87 -17.73 -21.42
C GLY A 157 0.99 -18.41 -20.37
N ALA A 158 1.25 -18.19 -19.07
CA ALA A 158 0.41 -18.68 -17.98
C ALA A 158 -0.71 -17.69 -17.66
N ASN A 159 -1.75 -18.16 -16.95
CA ASN A 159 -2.84 -17.29 -16.53
C ASN A 159 -2.34 -16.18 -15.56
N PRO A 160 -2.39 -14.89 -15.92
CA PRO A 160 -1.78 -13.78 -15.18
C PRO A 160 -2.71 -13.28 -14.07
N VAL A 161 -3.12 -14.21 -13.21
CA VAL A 161 -3.91 -13.95 -12.01
C VAL A 161 -3.26 -14.64 -10.83
N LEU A 162 -3.41 -14.07 -9.64
CA LEU A 162 -2.96 -14.65 -8.38
C LEU A 162 -4.16 -14.92 -7.49
N THR A 163 -4.27 -16.15 -7.00
CA THR A 163 -5.16 -16.48 -5.89
C THR A 163 -4.53 -16.07 -4.56
N ARG A 164 -5.34 -15.86 -3.52
CA ARG A 164 -4.83 -15.66 -2.16
C ARG A 164 -3.97 -16.83 -1.66
N GLU A 165 -4.28 -18.06 -2.08
CA GLU A 165 -3.48 -19.24 -1.74
C GLU A 165 -2.09 -19.13 -2.36
N GLU A 166 -2.00 -18.76 -3.64
CA GLU A 166 -0.71 -18.54 -4.30
C GLU A 166 0.08 -17.39 -3.67
N MET A 167 -0.60 -16.32 -3.24
CA MET A 167 0.07 -15.26 -2.51
C MET A 167 0.66 -15.73 -1.17
N GLN A 168 -0.05 -16.60 -0.43
CA GLN A 168 0.42 -17.18 0.85
C GLN A 168 1.52 -18.21 0.67
N SER A 169 1.46 -19.02 -0.39
CA SER A 169 2.41 -20.10 -0.64
C SER A 169 3.67 -19.63 -1.36
N TYR A 170 3.58 -18.58 -2.19
CA TYR A 170 4.67 -18.14 -3.06
C TYR A 170 5.03 -16.68 -2.80
N VAL A 171 4.13 -15.74 -3.14
CA VAL A 171 4.48 -14.32 -3.23
C VAL A 171 5.06 -13.75 -1.92
N VAL A 172 4.44 -14.03 -0.77
CA VAL A 172 4.89 -13.50 0.53
C VAL A 172 6.28 -14.00 0.96
N ARG A 173 6.78 -15.10 0.38
CA ARG A 173 8.12 -15.65 0.67
C ARG A 173 9.25 -14.88 0.02
N CYS A 174 8.94 -14.08 -1.00
CA CYS A 174 9.93 -13.21 -1.63
C CYS A 174 10.35 -12.15 -0.61
N ILE A 175 11.65 -12.01 -0.40
CA ILE A 175 12.21 -11.02 0.53
C ILE A 175 12.78 -9.82 -0.21
N ARG A 176 13.00 -9.94 -1.53
CA ARG A 176 13.41 -8.88 -2.45
C ARG A 176 12.53 -8.87 -3.68
N ASN A 177 12.44 -7.74 -4.36
CA ASN A 177 11.71 -7.66 -5.64
C ASN A 177 12.32 -8.57 -6.72
N ASP A 178 13.64 -8.78 -6.72
CA ASP A 178 14.33 -9.65 -7.68
C ASP A 178 13.97 -11.14 -7.55
N ASP A 179 13.30 -11.55 -6.47
CA ASP A 179 12.81 -12.91 -6.31
C ASP A 179 11.61 -13.23 -7.24
N TYR A 180 11.04 -12.23 -7.94
CA TYR A 180 9.85 -12.39 -8.78
C TYR A 180 9.99 -13.49 -9.82
N ASN A 181 11.13 -13.61 -10.51
CA ASN A 181 11.34 -14.63 -11.54
C ASN A 181 11.23 -16.04 -10.95
N LYS A 182 11.87 -16.28 -9.80
CA LYS A 182 11.78 -17.56 -9.08
C LYS A 182 10.35 -17.84 -8.62
N CYS A 183 9.62 -16.79 -8.22
CA CYS A 183 8.21 -16.86 -7.82
C CYS A 183 7.31 -17.28 -8.97
N VAL A 184 7.48 -16.65 -10.14
CA VAL A 184 6.76 -17.00 -11.35
C VAL A 184 7.00 -18.46 -11.72
N GLU A 185 8.25 -18.92 -11.74
CA GLU A 185 8.59 -20.32 -12.04
C GLU A 185 7.96 -21.31 -11.06
N ALA A 186 7.99 -20.99 -9.75
CA ALA A 186 7.38 -21.82 -8.72
C ALA A 186 5.86 -21.92 -8.88
N ILE A 187 5.18 -20.82 -9.20
CA ILE A 187 3.73 -20.80 -9.45
C ILE A 187 3.38 -21.60 -10.71
N VAL A 188 4.10 -21.39 -11.81
CA VAL A 188 3.88 -22.13 -13.07
C VAL A 188 4.03 -23.64 -12.85
N ARG A 189 5.10 -24.07 -12.15
CA ARG A 189 5.32 -25.48 -11.82
C ARG A 189 4.24 -26.04 -10.90
N ALA A 190 3.81 -25.27 -9.88
CA ALA A 190 2.77 -25.73 -8.97
C ALA A 190 1.42 -25.93 -9.67
N ARG A 191 1.13 -25.12 -10.70
CA ARG A 191 -0.07 -25.25 -11.53
C ARG A 191 -0.03 -26.48 -12.44
N SER A 192 1.15 -26.92 -12.89
CA SER A 192 1.31 -28.12 -13.72
C SER A 192 1.42 -29.41 -12.91
N ASP A 193 2.22 -29.41 -11.83
CA ASP A 193 2.72 -30.63 -11.19
C ASP A 193 2.05 -30.91 -9.83
N LYS A 194 1.07 -30.09 -9.43
CA LYS A 194 0.34 -30.13 -8.14
C LYS A 194 1.21 -30.11 -6.86
N THR A 195 2.53 -29.99 -6.99
CA THR A 195 3.45 -29.85 -5.86
C THR A 195 3.36 -28.41 -5.36
N LYS A 196 2.89 -28.24 -4.13
CA LYS A 196 2.63 -26.93 -3.54
C LYS A 196 3.57 -26.67 -2.37
N TYR A 197 4.10 -25.44 -2.30
CA TYR A 197 4.73 -24.98 -1.07
C TYR A 197 3.64 -24.79 0.01
N PRO A 198 3.96 -25.10 1.28
CA PRO A 198 3.04 -24.85 2.40
C PRO A 198 2.58 -23.41 2.42
N ILE A 199 1.30 -23.19 2.72
CA ILE A 199 0.78 -21.85 2.99
C ILE A 199 1.43 -21.28 4.25
N ILE A 200 1.51 -19.95 4.34
CA ILE A 200 1.83 -19.23 5.57
C ILE A 200 0.52 -18.67 6.15
N PRO A 201 -0.12 -19.35 7.12
CA PRO A 201 -1.46 -18.98 7.61
C PRO A 201 -1.54 -17.55 8.16
N GLU A 202 -0.47 -17.09 8.80
CA GLU A 202 -0.36 -15.77 9.42
C GLU A 202 -0.38 -14.64 8.38
N ALA A 203 -0.06 -14.93 7.13
CA ALA A 203 -0.11 -13.98 6.03
C ALA A 203 -1.53 -13.78 5.47
N ARG A 204 -2.46 -14.70 5.72
CA ARG A 204 -3.77 -14.74 5.05
C ARG A 204 -4.54 -13.43 5.11
N ARG A 205 -4.66 -12.85 6.31
CA ARG A 205 -5.43 -11.62 6.54
C ARG A 205 -4.80 -10.45 5.81
N ASN A 206 -3.51 -10.23 6.05
CA ASN A 206 -2.76 -9.14 5.44
C ASN A 206 -2.76 -9.23 3.91
N LEU A 207 -2.64 -10.43 3.33
CA LEU A 207 -2.73 -10.61 1.89
C LEU A 207 -4.14 -10.33 1.34
N SER A 208 -5.19 -10.64 2.09
CA SER A 208 -6.55 -10.25 1.72
C SER A 208 -6.72 -8.73 1.72
N ASP A 209 -6.13 -8.05 2.70
CA ASP A 209 -6.17 -6.59 2.78
C ASP A 209 -5.31 -5.95 1.66
N TRP A 210 -4.16 -6.53 1.34
CA TRP A 210 -3.36 -6.14 0.17
C TRP A 210 -4.14 -6.24 -1.14
N MET A 211 -4.83 -7.35 -1.40
CA MET A 211 -5.63 -7.50 -2.63
C MET A 211 -6.68 -6.39 -2.78
N LYS A 212 -7.35 -6.04 -1.68
CA LYS A 212 -8.33 -4.93 -1.67
C LYS A 212 -7.66 -3.60 -1.94
N VAL A 213 -6.56 -3.30 -1.25
CA VAL A 213 -5.82 -2.05 -1.43
C VAL A 213 -5.29 -1.92 -2.87
N LEU A 214 -4.75 -2.98 -3.44
CA LEU A 214 -4.25 -3.01 -4.82
C LEU A 214 -5.39 -2.73 -5.82
N SER A 215 -6.59 -3.22 -5.58
CA SER A 215 -7.76 -2.96 -6.45
C SER A 215 -8.20 -1.49 -6.51
N GLN A 216 -7.74 -0.65 -5.57
CA GLN A 216 -8.03 0.79 -5.57
C GLN A 216 -7.06 1.59 -6.48
N THR A 217 -6.04 0.94 -7.04
CA THR A 217 -5.06 1.56 -7.93
C THR A 217 -5.51 1.51 -9.39
N LEU A 218 -4.76 2.14 -10.28
CA LEU A 218 -4.92 2.02 -11.73
C LEU A 218 -4.47 0.65 -12.26
N LEU A 219 -3.66 -0.10 -11.50
CA LEU A 219 -2.87 -1.20 -12.05
C LEU A 219 -3.49 -2.58 -11.84
N PHE A 220 -4.19 -2.77 -10.71
CA PHE A 220 -4.70 -4.07 -10.32
C PHE A 220 -6.22 -4.09 -10.26
N LYS A 221 -6.79 -5.27 -10.49
CA LYS A 221 -8.21 -5.55 -10.31
C LYS A 221 -8.37 -6.87 -9.58
N THR A 222 -9.45 -6.98 -8.82
CA THR A 222 -9.88 -8.26 -8.25
C THR A 222 -11.03 -8.85 -9.05
N SER A 223 -11.25 -10.16 -8.95
CA SER A 223 -12.51 -10.77 -9.38
C SER A 223 -13.70 -10.20 -8.59
N GLU A 224 -14.93 -10.39 -9.09
CA GLU A 224 -16.16 -9.91 -8.44
C GLU A 224 -16.29 -10.38 -6.98
N ASN A 225 -15.90 -11.63 -6.72
CA ASN A 225 -15.90 -12.22 -5.37
C ASN A 225 -14.61 -11.93 -4.55
N GLY A 226 -13.69 -11.11 -5.07
CA GLY A 226 -12.44 -10.75 -4.41
C GLY A 226 -11.42 -11.88 -4.22
N SER A 227 -11.63 -13.03 -4.88
CA SER A 227 -10.81 -14.24 -4.65
C SER A 227 -9.51 -14.29 -5.43
N THR A 228 -9.42 -13.54 -6.54
CA THR A 228 -8.22 -13.43 -7.38
C THR A 228 -7.84 -11.98 -7.62
N LEU A 229 -6.56 -11.75 -7.89
CA LEU A 229 -5.97 -10.47 -8.28
C LEU A 229 -5.36 -10.61 -9.66
N GLY A 230 -5.55 -9.61 -10.53
CA GLY A 230 -4.93 -9.55 -11.85
C GLY A 230 -4.68 -8.11 -12.28
N LEU A 231 -4.26 -7.92 -13.53
CA LEU A 231 -3.96 -6.60 -14.10
C LEU A 231 -5.20 -5.96 -14.75
N THR A 232 -5.31 -4.64 -14.63
CA THR A 232 -6.32 -3.84 -15.35
C THR A 232 -5.98 -3.75 -16.84
N SER A 233 -6.95 -3.33 -17.67
CA SER A 233 -6.68 -2.97 -19.06
C SER A 233 -5.68 -1.81 -19.16
N TYR A 234 -5.76 -0.86 -18.23
CA TYR A 234 -4.80 0.25 -18.12
C TYR A 234 -3.37 -0.27 -17.92
N ALA A 235 -3.16 -1.22 -16.98
CA ALA A 235 -1.83 -1.78 -16.75
C ALA A 235 -1.25 -2.51 -17.96
N ILE A 236 -2.09 -3.13 -18.77
CA ILE A 236 -1.69 -3.80 -20.02
C ILE A 236 -1.32 -2.75 -21.08
N MET A 237 -2.11 -1.68 -21.20
CA MET A 237 -1.87 -0.60 -22.15
C MET A 237 -0.59 0.18 -21.84
N GLU A 238 -0.33 0.45 -20.55
CA GLU A 238 0.82 1.21 -20.07
C GLU A 238 2.01 0.31 -19.67
N GLN A 239 2.02 -0.95 -20.08
CA GLN A 239 2.97 -1.97 -19.61
C GLN A 239 4.42 -1.51 -19.71
N THR A 240 4.86 -0.97 -20.85
CA THR A 240 6.25 -0.49 -21.04
C THR A 240 6.63 0.59 -20.02
N ARG A 241 5.71 1.52 -19.74
CA ARG A 241 5.94 2.60 -18.78
C ARG A 241 5.99 2.06 -17.35
N ILE A 242 5.13 1.08 -17.03
CA ILE A 242 5.11 0.45 -15.72
C ILE A 242 6.37 -0.39 -15.50
N ILE A 243 6.88 -1.10 -16.52
CA ILE A 243 8.17 -1.82 -16.45
C ILE A 243 9.29 -0.86 -16.06
N SER A 244 9.43 0.27 -16.77
CA SER A 244 10.45 1.28 -16.46
C SER A 244 10.32 1.82 -15.04
N ALA A 245 9.09 2.11 -14.59
CA ALA A 245 8.83 2.54 -13.23
C ALA A 245 9.21 1.47 -12.19
N CYS A 246 8.84 0.21 -12.42
CA CYS A 246 9.18 -0.92 -11.56
C CYS A 246 10.69 -1.17 -11.52
N GLU A 247 11.41 -1.05 -12.63
CA GLU A 247 12.87 -1.13 -12.70
C GLU A 247 13.54 -0.10 -11.79
N LYS A 248 13.13 1.16 -11.90
CA LYS A 248 13.62 2.24 -11.01
C LYS A 248 13.28 1.95 -9.55
N LEU A 249 12.07 1.46 -9.30
CA LEU A 249 11.64 1.11 -7.95
C LEU A 249 12.31 -0.17 -7.40
N ARG A 250 13.09 -0.90 -8.20
CA ARG A 250 13.93 -1.99 -7.71
C ARG A 250 15.33 -1.54 -7.32
N ASP A 251 15.74 -0.32 -7.69
CA ASP A 251 17.05 0.20 -7.33
C ASP A 251 17.22 0.23 -5.81
N GLU A 252 18.28 -0.44 -5.34
CA GLU A 252 18.63 -0.53 -3.92
C GLU A 252 18.94 0.86 -3.32
N GLY A 253 19.36 1.83 -4.13
CA GLY A 253 19.60 3.20 -3.68
C GLY A 253 18.33 3.98 -3.37
N ASP A 254 17.17 3.56 -3.90
CA ASP A 254 15.91 4.29 -3.80
C ASP A 254 15.05 3.86 -2.60
N TYR A 255 15.41 2.77 -1.90
CA TYR A 255 14.70 2.35 -0.70
C TYR A 255 15.00 3.25 0.50
N TRP A 256 13.96 3.56 1.27
CA TRP A 256 14.17 4.04 2.63
C TRP A 256 14.87 2.98 3.46
N ASP A 257 15.91 3.39 4.19
CA ASP A 257 16.67 2.51 5.04
C ASP A 257 16.27 2.68 6.50
N TYR A 258 16.25 1.57 7.24
CA TYR A 258 15.99 1.61 8.66
C TYR A 258 17.22 2.17 9.38
N SER A 259 17.10 3.38 9.91
CA SER A 259 18.09 3.96 10.80
C SER A 259 17.78 3.59 12.26
N SER A 260 18.81 3.41 13.08
CA SER A 260 18.67 3.33 14.54
C SER A 260 18.54 4.72 15.18
N SER A 261 18.31 5.77 14.38
CA SER A 261 18.14 7.13 14.88
C SER A 261 16.84 7.23 15.68
N GLU A 262 16.74 8.19 16.58
CA GLU A 262 15.49 8.44 17.31
C GLU A 262 14.36 8.95 16.37
N ASN A 263 14.73 9.49 15.21
CA ASN A 263 13.82 10.15 14.26
C ASN A 263 13.47 9.31 13.03
N PHE A 264 13.88 8.03 12.98
CA PHE A 264 13.69 7.16 11.82
C PHE A 264 12.23 7.12 11.32
N GLN A 265 11.27 7.26 12.25
CA GLN A 265 9.87 7.26 11.88
C GLN A 265 9.44 8.52 11.15
N GLU A 266 9.97 9.69 11.51
CA GLU A 266 9.70 10.95 10.80
C GLU A 266 10.37 10.95 9.43
N GLU A 267 11.62 10.47 9.35
CA GLU A 267 12.36 10.28 8.10
C GLU A 267 11.57 9.42 7.10
N TRP A 268 10.86 8.38 7.59
CA TRP A 268 9.97 7.59 6.74
C TRP A 268 8.84 8.42 6.13
N PHE A 269 8.20 9.31 6.89
CA PHE A 269 7.11 10.15 6.37
C PHE A 269 7.62 11.25 5.44
N ASP A 270 8.81 11.79 5.69
CA ASP A 270 9.49 12.71 4.78
C ASP A 270 9.75 12.04 3.43
N TYR A 271 10.31 10.83 3.45
CA TYR A 271 10.56 10.04 2.25
C TYR A 271 9.25 9.58 1.57
N TYR A 272 8.40 8.83 2.27
CA TYR A 272 7.26 8.14 1.66
C TYR A 272 6.08 9.08 1.34
N GLY A 273 5.95 10.18 2.08
CA GLY A 273 4.95 11.22 1.84
C GLY A 273 5.37 12.26 0.80
N GLU A 274 6.58 12.13 0.24
CA GLU A 274 7.08 13.03 -0.79
C GLU A 274 6.25 12.95 -2.08
N TYR A 275 5.98 14.10 -2.69
CA TYR A 275 5.42 14.20 -4.03
C TYR A 275 6.24 15.16 -4.88
N GLU A 276 6.71 14.65 -6.01
CA GLU A 276 7.29 15.45 -7.09
C GLU A 276 6.48 15.21 -8.36
N SER A 277 5.89 16.28 -8.90
CA SER A 277 4.96 16.22 -10.03
C SER A 277 5.58 15.69 -11.33
N ASN A 278 6.90 15.71 -11.43
CA ASN A 278 7.66 15.32 -12.62
C ASN A 278 8.22 13.88 -12.54
N LYS A 279 7.90 13.13 -11.47
CA LYS A 279 8.34 11.73 -11.35
C LYS A 279 7.58 10.85 -12.34
N GLU A 280 8.31 10.02 -13.08
CA GLU A 280 7.78 9.03 -14.02
C GLU A 280 6.78 8.04 -13.39
N LEU A 281 6.78 7.96 -12.05
CA LEU A 281 5.90 7.14 -11.21
C LEU A 281 4.44 7.65 -11.14
N VAL A 282 4.13 8.84 -11.65
CA VAL A 282 2.75 9.38 -11.66
C VAL A 282 2.00 8.91 -12.90
N PHE A 283 1.31 7.77 -12.78
CA PHE A 283 0.41 7.26 -13.81
C PHE A 283 -0.87 8.09 -13.86
N ARG A 284 -1.26 8.54 -15.05
CA ARG A 284 -2.42 9.39 -15.24
C ARG A 284 -3.60 8.60 -15.74
N GLU A 285 -4.78 8.86 -15.19
CA GLU A 285 -6.01 8.42 -15.84
C GLU A 285 -6.07 9.12 -17.21
N SER A 286 -5.90 8.35 -18.29
CA SER A 286 -6.03 8.87 -19.65
C SER A 286 -7.41 9.51 -19.77
N GLY A 287 -7.43 10.84 -19.94
CA GLY A 287 -8.59 11.65 -19.64
C GLY A 287 -9.83 11.28 -20.45
N GLY A 288 -10.96 11.21 -19.74
CA GLY A 288 -12.12 11.96 -20.18
C GLY A 288 -11.77 13.46 -20.14
N TYR A 289 -10.96 13.92 -21.08
CA TYR A 289 -10.96 15.32 -21.43
C TYR A 289 -12.31 15.56 -22.08
N ASN A 290 -13.19 16.30 -21.39
CA ASN A 290 -14.31 16.95 -22.05
C ASN A 290 -13.70 17.74 -23.21
N VAL A 291 -13.93 17.24 -24.43
CA VAL A 291 -13.93 18.10 -25.61
C VAL A 291 -14.98 19.17 -25.30
N GLN A 292 -14.54 20.42 -25.36
CA GLN A 292 -15.33 21.61 -25.10
C GLN A 292 -16.70 21.58 -25.78
#